data_AF-A0A662VI71-F1
#
_entry.id   AF-A0A662VI71-F1
#
_cell.length_a   1.000
_cell.length_b   1.000
_cell.length_c   1.000
_cell.angle_alpha   90.00
_cell.angle_beta   90.00
_cell.angle_gamma   90.00
#
_symmetry.space_group_name_H-M   'P 1'
#
loop_
_entity.id
_entity.type
_entity.pdbx_description
1 polymer ?
#
loop_
_entity_poly.entity_id
_entity_poly.type
_entity_poly.pdbx_seq_one_letter_code
_entity_poly.pdbx_strand_id
1 'polypeptide(L)' 'MEVFIVGKSCKLCDNIFSSTESLIQHIRSQHVGKLSDESVEYLLSQGLSPDRIIEFCRRNKIKVNKSKVYR' A
#
# COMPACT_ATOMS: atom_id res chain seq x y z
N MET A 1 29.57 16.89 -3.93
CA MET A 1 29.34 15.65 -4.70
C MET A 1 27.89 15.27 -4.49
N GLU A 2 27.05 15.45 -5.50
CA GLU A 2 25.69 14.91 -5.47
C GLU A 2 25.78 13.43 -5.85
N VAL A 3 25.38 12.56 -4.92
CA VAL A 3 25.34 11.11 -5.15
C VAL A 3 24.07 10.82 -5.93
N PHE A 4 24.21 10.63 -7.25
CA PHE A 4 23.10 10.16 -8.07
C PHE A 4 22.87 8.67 -7.79
N ILE A 5 21.86 8.37 -6.96
CA ILE A 5 21.38 7.00 -6.79
C ILE A 5 20.69 6.60 -8.10
N VAL A 6 21.40 5.86 -8.95
CA VAL A 6 20.80 5.20 -10.12
C VAL A 6 19.97 4.02 -9.62
N GLY A 7 18.73 4.29 -9.25
CA GLY A 7 17.80 3.30 -8.71
C GLY A 7 16.44 3.36 -9.39
N LYS A 8 15.70 2.24 -9.35
CA LYS A 8 14.31 2.17 -9.80
C LYS A 8 13.41 2.44 -8.59
N SER A 9 12.74 3.59 -8.57
CA SER A 9 11.80 3.95 -7.51
C SER A 9 10.45 3.24 -7.66
N CYS A 10 9.85 2.88 -6.53
CA CYS A 10 8.45 2.49 -6.52
C CYS A 10 7.57 3.75 -6.66
N LYS A 11 6.51 3.69 -7.48
CA LYS A 11 5.56 4.82 -7.61
C LYS A 11 4.46 4.82 -6.55
N LEU A 12 4.44 3.79 -5.70
CA LEU A 12 3.40 3.56 -4.69
C LEU A 12 3.94 3.72 -3.26
N CYS A 13 5.26 3.93 -3.09
CA CYS A 13 5.93 4.25 -1.82
C CYS A 13 7.35 4.77 -2.08
N ASP A 14 8.01 5.32 -1.06
CA ASP A 14 9.33 5.97 -1.16
C ASP A 14 10.54 5.01 -1.20
N ASN A 15 10.32 3.74 -1.56
CA ASN A 15 11.40 2.77 -1.66
C ASN A 15 12.10 2.83 -3.02
N ILE A 16 13.43 2.70 -3.00
CA ILE A 16 14.31 2.70 -4.18
C ILE A 16 15.04 1.36 -4.27
N PHE A 17 15.11 0.78 -5.46
CA PHE A 17 15.69 -0.54 -5.70
C PHE A 17 16.85 -0.46 -6.69
N SER A 18 17.85 -1.32 -6.51
CA SER A 18 19.02 -1.44 -7.39
C SER A 18 18.70 -2.08 -8.75
N SER A 19 17.64 -2.89 -8.83
CA SER A 19 17.27 -3.64 -10.03
C SER A 19 15.76 -3.61 -10.28
N THR A 20 15.39 -3.71 -11.56
CA THR A 20 13.98 -3.82 -11.97
C THR A 20 13.30 -5.05 -11.35
N GLU A 21 13.99 -6.19 -11.25
CA GLU A 21 13.47 -7.43 -10.65
C GLU A 21 13.10 -7.24 -9.18
N SER A 22 13.96 -6.59 -8.40
CA SER A 22 13.73 -6.26 -6.99
C SER A 22 12.52 -5.32 -6.83
N LEU A 23 12.38 -4.32 -7.71
CA LEU A 23 11.20 -3.45 -7.73
C LEU A 23 9.91 -4.23 -8.07
N ILE A 24 9.95 -5.12 -9.07
CA ILE A 24 8.79 -5.96 -9.45
C ILE A 24 8.39 -6.86 -8.28
N GLN A 25 9.35 -7.52 -7.64
CA GLN A 25 9.11 -8.38 -6.48
C GLN A 25 8.52 -7.59 -5.31
N HIS A 26 9.02 -6.37 -5.07
CA HIS A 26 8.44 -5.46 -4.09
C HIS A 26 6.99 -5.10 -4.41
N ILE A 27 6.67 -4.69 -5.64
CA ILE A 27 5.30 -4.33 -6.05
C ILE A 27 4.36 -5.53 -5.84
N ARG A 28 4.76 -6.73 -6.29
CA ARG A 28 3.98 -7.95 -6.13
C ARG A 28 3.73 -8.33 -4.67
N SER A 29 4.71 -8.13 -3.81
CA SER A 29 4.60 -8.53 -2.40
C SER A 29 3.93 -7.47 -1.52
N GLN A 30 4.09 -6.18 -1.79
CA GLN A 30 3.65 -5.10 -0.90
C GLN A 30 2.43 -4.33 -1.40
N HIS A 31 2.23 -4.26 -2.72
CA HIS A 31 1.21 -3.38 -3.31
C HIS A 31 0.09 -4.14 -4.03
N VAL A 32 0.33 -5.36 -4.52
CA VAL A 32 -0.74 -6.19 -5.11
C VAL A 32 -1.69 -6.69 -4.02
N GLY A 33 -2.99 -6.58 -4.30
CA GLY A 33 -4.04 -7.02 -3.39
C GLY A 33 -4.10 -6.20 -2.11
N LYS A 34 -3.60 -4.96 -2.12
CA LYS A 34 -3.66 -4.02 -1.00
C LYS A 34 -4.68 -2.93 -1.29
N LEU A 35 -5.54 -2.63 -0.32
CA LEU A 35 -6.42 -1.48 -0.33
C LEU A 35 -5.58 -0.20 -0.12
N SER A 36 -5.66 0.75 -1.04
CA SER A 36 -4.95 2.02 -0.97
C SER A 36 -5.48 2.91 0.17
N ASP A 37 -4.61 3.78 0.68
CA ASP A 37 -4.97 4.72 1.76
C ASP A 37 -6.13 5.65 1.35
N GLU A 38 -6.12 6.16 0.11
CA GLU A 38 -7.22 6.97 -0.45
C GLU A 38 -8.55 6.21 -0.50
N SER A 39 -8.52 4.91 -0.81
CA SER A 39 -9.72 4.07 -0.81
C SER A 39 -10.25 3.84 0.61
N VAL A 40 -9.35 3.73 1.61
CA VAL A 40 -9.75 3.64 3.02
C VAL A 40 -10.43 4.94 3.47
N GLU A 41 -9.83 6.09 3.18
CA GLU A 41 -10.39 7.41 3.50
C GLU A 41 -11.77 7.60 2.84
N TYR A 42 -11.90 7.22 1.56
CA TYR A 42 -13.19 7.23 0.88
C TYR A 42 -14.23 6.37 1.60
N LEU A 43 -13.93 5.11 1.95
CA LEU A 43 -14.88 4.22 2.64
C LEU A 43 -15.30 4.77 4.02
N LEU A 44 -14.36 5.33 4.78
CA LEU A 44 -14.66 5.99 6.05
C LEU A 44 -15.57 7.21 5.84
N SER A 45 -15.33 8.01 4.80
CA SER A 45 -16.19 9.16 4.45
C SER A 45 -17.63 8.75 4.09
N GLN A 46 -17.82 7.53 3.58
CA GLN A 46 -19.15 6.96 3.30
C GLN A 46 -19.84 6.40 4.56
N GLY A 47 -19.23 6.56 5.74
CA GLY A 47 -19.78 6.10 7.02
C GLY A 47 -19.57 4.61 7.29
N LEU A 48 -18.68 3.93 6.56
CA LEU A 48 -18.32 2.56 6.92
C LEU A 48 -17.47 2.57 8.19
N SER A 49 -17.80 1.69 9.13
CA SER A 49 -17.01 1.55 10.34
C SER A 49 -15.64 0.91 10.05
N PRO A 50 -14.59 1.32 10.79
CA PRO A 50 -13.27 0.70 10.74
C PRO A 50 -13.32 -0.83 10.80
N ASP A 51 -14.08 -1.41 11.73
CA ASP A 51 -14.16 -2.86 11.91
C ASP A 51 -14.78 -3.57 10.72
N ARG A 52 -15.76 -2.95 10.04
CA ARG A 52 -16.37 -3.52 8.83
C ARG A 52 -15.37 -3.54 7.68
N ILE A 53 -14.54 -2.50 7.54
CA ILE A 53 -13.48 -2.43 6.53
C ILE A 53 -12.42 -3.51 6.82
N ILE A 54 -12.00 -3.65 8.08
CA ILE A 54 -11.03 -4.69 8.48
C ILE A 54 -11.58 -6.10 8.26
N GLU A 55 -12.83 -6.38 8.64
CA GLU A 55 -13.45 -7.68 8.43
C GLU A 55 -13.53 -8.01 6.93
N PHE A 56 -13.97 -7.05 6.11
CA PHE A 56 -14.05 -7.22 4.66
C PHE A 56 -12.68 -7.55 4.06
N CYS A 57 -11.63 -6.80 4.45
CA CYS A 57 -10.28 -7.03 3.97
C CYS A 57 -9.77 -8.43 4.39
N ARG A 58 -10.02 -8.82 5.64
CA ARG A 58 -9.65 -10.15 6.16
C ARG A 58 -10.34 -11.28 5.38
N ARG A 59 -11.66 -11.17 5.14
CA ARG A 59 -12.45 -12.18 4.42
C ARG A 59 -12.02 -12.35 2.97
N ASN A 60 -11.68 -11.25 2.31
CA ASN A 60 -11.31 -11.24 0.89
C ASN A 60 -9.79 -11.33 0.66
N LYS A 61 -9.00 -11.56 1.72
CA LYS A 61 -7.52 -11.62 1.66
C LYS A 61 -6.89 -10.35 1.05
N ILE A 62 -7.51 -9.20 1.28
CA ILE A 62 -7.02 -7.89 0.88
C ILE A 62 -6.14 -7.34 2.00
N LYS A 63 -4.91 -6.94 1.68
CA LYS A 63 -4.01 -6.26 2.62
C LYS A 63 -4.53 -4.85 2.87
N VAL A 64 -4.41 -4.35 4.10
CA VAL A 64 -4.85 -2.99 4.44
C VAL A 64 -3.94 -2.41 5.52
N ASN A 65 -3.67 -1.11 5.45
CA ASN A 65 -2.91 -0.41 6.48
C ASN A 65 -3.82 -0.11 7.67
N LYS A 66 -3.76 -0.94 8.73
CA LYS A 66 -4.63 -0.79 9.90
C LYS A 66 -4.49 0.57 10.58
N SER A 67 -3.29 1.14 10.61
CA SER A 67 -3.05 2.46 11.21
C SER A 67 -3.76 3.60 10.49
N LYS A 68 -4.18 3.40 9.23
CA LYS A 68 -4.99 4.36 8.46
C LYS A 68 -6.49 4.16 8.65
N VAL A 69 -6.91 2.96 9.04
CA VAL A 69 -8.33 2.61 9.22
C VAL A 69 -8.87 3.08 10.57
N TYR A 70 -8.04 3.08 11.61
CA TYR A 70 -8.41 3.49 12.98
C TYR A 70 -7.92 4.90 13.36
N ARG A 71 -7.65 5.74 12.36
CA ARG A 71 -7.13 7.10 12.54
C ARG A 71 -8.27 8.10 12.69
#